data_AF-A0A1S2LRU6-F1
#
_entry.id   AF-A0A1S2LRU6-F1
#
_cell.length_a   1.000
_cell.length_b   1.000
_cell.length_c   1.000
_cell.angle_alpha   90.00
_cell.angle_beta   90.00
_cell.angle_gamma   90.00
#
_symmetry.space_group_name_H-M   'P 1'
#
loop_
_entity.id
_entity.type
_entity.pdbx_description
1 polymer ?
#
loop_
_entity_poly.entity_id
_entity_poly.type
_entity_poly.pdbx_seq_one_letter_code
_entity_poly.pdbx_strand_id
1 'polypeptide(L)'
;MKLKMIVAIGLLSVILMACSSDGNNASNGEVVENIKELVYGYSSGNLSSPTVQASSHQLLVINNDETTDIYNLPEDEFYVAIAPYINQTHH
;
A
#
# COMPACT_ATOMS: atom_id res chain seq x y z
N MET A 1 24.26 38.09 29.12
CA MET A 1 24.33 37.76 27.66
C MET A 1 24.54 36.26 27.39
N LYS A 2 25.38 35.55 28.16
CA LYS A 2 25.70 34.13 27.93
C LYS A 2 24.54 33.15 28.17
N LEU A 3 23.63 33.45 29.12
CA LEU A 3 22.47 32.61 29.43
C LEU A 3 21.38 32.65 28.34
N LYS A 4 21.20 33.81 27.68
CA LYS A 4 20.26 33.95 26.56
C LYS A 4 20.73 33.16 25.32
N MET A 5 22.04 33.01 25.15
CA MET A 5 22.62 32.26 24.04
C MET A 5 22.45 30.75 24.20
N ILE A 6 22.51 30.24 25.43
CA ILE A 6 22.31 28.81 25.73
C ILE A 6 20.85 28.38 25.50
N VAL A 7 19.89 29.24 25.87
CA VAL A 7 18.45 28.98 25.64
C VAL A 7 18.10 29.00 24.15
N ALA A 8 18.73 29.88 23.36
CA ALA A 8 18.50 29.96 21.92
C ALA A 8 19.02 28.71 21.16
N ILE A 9 20.11 28.10 21.62
CA ILE A 9 20.68 26.89 21.01
C ILE A 9 19.89 25.62 21.39
N GLY A 10 19.32 25.56 22.60
CA GLY A 10 18.48 24.43 23.02
C GLY A 10 17.11 24.39 22.34
N LEU A 11 16.56 25.53 21.93
CA LEU A 11 15.27 25.57 21.24
C LEU A 11 15.37 25.13 19.76
N LEU A 12 16.55 25.26 19.15
CA LEU A 12 16.78 24.93 17.74
C LEU A 12 16.90 23.42 17.50
N SER A 13 17.37 22.65 18.49
CA SER A 13 17.54 21.19 18.37
C SER A 13 16.23 20.41 18.38
N VAL A 14 15.16 20.94 18.98
CA VAL A 14 13.84 20.28 19.03
C VAL A 14 13.13 20.33 17.66
N ILE A 15 13.42 21.34 16.84
CA ILE A 15 12.78 21.53 15.52
C ILE A 15 13.35 20.54 14.48
N LEU A 16 14.59 20.08 14.66
CA LEU A 16 15.27 19.18 13.73
C LEU A 16 14.82 17.70 13.83
N MET A 17 14.20 17.28 14.95
CA MET A 17 13.68 15.92 15.11
C MET A 17 12.33 15.70 14.42
N ALA A 18 11.65 16.77 13.98
CA ALA A 18 10.33 16.68 13.36
C ALA A 18 10.36 16.46 11.84
N CYS A 19 11.54 16.46 11.19
CA CYS A 19 11.68 16.24 9.75
C CYS A 19 12.12 14.82 9.36
N SER A 20 12.28 13.91 10.31
CA SER A 20 12.64 12.50 10.03
C SER A 20 11.41 11.60 9.84
N SER A 21 10.35 12.14 9.23
CA SER A 21 9.23 11.36 8.69
C SER A 21 9.34 11.33 7.17
N ASP A 22 10.50 10.89 6.68
CA ASP A 22 10.59 10.41 5.31
C ASP A 22 10.08 8.96 5.35
N GLY A 23 8.79 8.81 5.03
CA GLY A 23 8.04 7.56 5.07
C GLY A 23 8.44 6.58 3.96
N ASN A 24 9.73 6.34 3.79
CA ASN A 24 10.25 5.31 2.89
C ASN A 24 10.75 4.11 3.70
N ASN A 25 9.83 3.44 4.38
CA ASN A 25 9.98 2.02 4.68
C ASN A 25 9.28 1.21 3.58
N ALA A 26 9.75 1.34 2.34
CA ALA A 26 9.47 0.34 1.32
C ALA A 26 10.62 -0.68 1.35
N SER A 27 10.46 -1.67 2.23
CA SER A 27 11.14 -2.96 2.10
C SER A 27 10.67 -3.57 0.77
N ASN A 28 11.33 -3.21 -0.32
CA ASN A 28 10.87 -3.46 -1.68
C ASN A 28 10.97 -4.94 -2.11
N GLY A 29 11.48 -5.83 -1.24
CA GLY A 29 11.62 -7.26 -1.50
C GLY A 29 10.45 -8.09 -0.95
N GLU A 30 10.09 -7.91 0.32
CA GLU A 30 9.05 -8.73 0.97
C GLU A 30 7.62 -8.30 0.60
N VAL A 31 7.39 -6.99 0.38
CA VAL A 31 6.05 -6.47 0.06
C VAL A 31 5.60 -6.90 -1.35
N VAL A 32 6.55 -7.04 -2.29
CA VAL A 32 6.27 -7.40 -3.69
C VAL A 32 5.92 -8.88 -3.87
N GLU A 33 6.55 -9.76 -3.09
CA GLU A 33 6.16 -11.18 -3.07
C GLU A 33 4.77 -11.33 -2.43
N ASN A 34 4.51 -10.58 -1.36
CA ASN A 34 3.22 -10.61 -0.67
C ASN A 34 2.06 -10.12 -1.55
N ILE A 35 2.24 -9.08 -2.37
CA ILE A 35 1.13 -8.57 -3.22
C ILE A 35 0.72 -9.58 -4.31
N LYS A 36 1.67 -10.35 -4.85
CA LYS A 36 1.36 -11.41 -5.82
C LYS A 36 0.52 -12.52 -5.18
N GLU A 37 0.88 -12.92 -3.96
CA GLU A 37 0.09 -13.89 -3.18
C GLU A 37 -1.30 -13.37 -2.85
N LEU A 38 -1.43 -12.08 -2.50
CA LEU A 38 -2.74 -11.47 -2.24
C LEU A 38 -3.62 -11.46 -3.50
N VAL A 39 -3.12 -10.99 -4.64
CA VAL A 39 -3.88 -10.98 -5.90
C VAL A 39 -4.28 -12.40 -6.29
N TYR A 40 -3.36 -13.37 -6.19
CA TYR A 40 -3.65 -14.78 -6.47
C TYR A 40 -4.69 -15.34 -5.49
N GLY A 41 -4.55 -15.05 -4.19
CA GLY A 41 -5.44 -15.52 -3.14
C GLY A 41 -6.88 -15.07 -3.35
N TYR A 42 -7.10 -13.80 -3.69
CA TYR A 42 -8.43 -13.30 -4.02
C TYR A 42 -8.94 -13.81 -5.36
N SER A 43 -8.09 -13.87 -6.41
CA SER A 43 -8.51 -14.32 -7.74
C SER A 43 -8.88 -15.79 -7.80
N SER A 44 -8.23 -16.62 -6.97
CA SER A 44 -8.51 -18.06 -6.85
C SER A 44 -9.65 -18.38 -5.87
N GLY A 45 -10.17 -17.37 -5.15
CA GLY A 45 -11.18 -17.55 -4.10
C GLY A 45 -10.66 -18.18 -2.81
N ASN A 46 -9.34 -18.28 -2.62
CA ASN A 46 -8.72 -18.75 -1.38
C ASN A 46 -8.82 -17.71 -0.25
N LEU A 47 -8.85 -16.43 -0.61
CA LEU A 47 -9.14 -15.31 0.29
C LEU A 47 -10.53 -14.77 -0.04
N SER A 48 -11.26 -14.35 1.00
CA SER A 48 -12.61 -13.80 0.87
C SER A 48 -12.69 -12.43 1.51
N SER A 49 -13.28 -11.49 0.80
CA SER A 49 -13.61 -10.14 1.26
C SER A 49 -14.90 -9.69 0.57
N PRO A 50 -15.73 -8.83 1.20
CA PRO A 50 -16.97 -8.33 0.58
C PRO A 50 -16.79 -7.75 -0.81
N THR A 51 -15.69 -7.02 -1.05
CA THR A 51 -15.39 -6.49 -2.38
C THR A 51 -13.88 -6.39 -2.57
N VAL A 52 -13.42 -6.86 -3.72
CA VAL A 52 -12.03 -6.76 -4.16
C VAL A 52 -12.02 -6.20 -5.57
N GLN A 53 -11.23 -5.16 -5.79
CA GLN A 53 -11.08 -4.51 -7.09
C GLN A 53 -9.60 -4.38 -7.43
N ALA A 54 -9.21 -4.88 -8.60
CA ALA A 54 -7.86 -4.73 -9.13
C ALA A 54 -7.88 -3.78 -10.34
N SER A 55 -6.93 -2.86 -10.36
CA SER A 55 -6.61 -1.98 -11.50
C SER A 55 -5.18 -2.24 -11.97
N SER A 56 -4.68 -1.48 -12.93
CA SER A 56 -3.29 -1.63 -13.40
C SER A 56 -2.24 -1.23 -12.36
N HIS A 57 -2.59 -0.37 -11.39
CA HIS A 57 -1.63 0.17 -10.41
C HIS A 57 -1.97 -0.20 -8.96
N GLN A 58 -3.19 -0.65 -8.68
CA GLN A 58 -3.65 -0.85 -7.30
C GLN A 58 -4.60 -2.04 -7.16
N LEU A 59 -4.51 -2.71 -6.00
CA LEU A 59 -5.50 -3.62 -5.46
C LEU A 59 -6.22 -2.95 -4.28
N LEU A 60 -7.54 -2.86 -4.36
CA LEU A 60 -8.43 -2.34 -3.32
C LEU A 60 -9.21 -3.48 -2.69
N VAL A 61 -9.17 -3.59 -1.36
CA VAL A 61 -9.92 -4.59 -0.59
C VAL A 61 -10.85 -3.85 0.37
N ILE A 62 -12.15 -4.00 0.19
CA ILE A 62 -13.18 -3.41 1.07
C ILE A 62 -13.60 -4.47 2.07
N ASN A 63 -13.24 -4.28 3.33
CA ASN A 63 -13.47 -5.19 4.43
C ASN A 63 -14.92 -5.15 4.93
N ASN A 64 -15.26 -6.09 5.83
CA ASN A 64 -16.60 -6.18 6.43
C ASN A 64 -16.99 -4.95 7.28
N ASP A 65 -16.01 -4.22 7.81
CA ASP A 65 -16.20 -3.00 8.59
C ASP A 65 -16.19 -1.74 7.72
N GLU A 66 -16.33 -1.89 6.40
CA GLU A 66 -16.31 -0.81 5.39
C GLU A 66 -14.95 -0.09 5.28
N THR A 67 -13.91 -0.56 5.98
CA THR A 67 -12.55 -0.07 5.77
C THR A 67 -12.02 -0.54 4.43
N THR A 68 -11.15 0.28 3.81
CA THR A 68 -10.55 -0.03 2.52
C THR A 68 -9.04 -0.12 2.66
N ASP A 69 -8.48 -1.30 2.40
CA ASP A 69 -7.05 -1.49 2.25
C ASP A 69 -6.65 -1.22 0.80
N ILE A 70 -5.56 -0.46 0.63
CA ILE A 70 -5.04 -0.05 -0.68
C ILE A 70 -3.61 -0.55 -0.80
N TYR A 71 -3.36 -1.40 -1.80
CA TYR A 71 -2.04 -1.93 -2.10
C TYR A 71 -1.61 -1.45 -3.48
N ASN A 72 -0.41 -0.87 -3.59
CA ASN A 72 0.17 -0.55 -4.89
C ASN A 72 0.68 -1.82 -5.56
N LEU A 73 0.43 -1.94 -6.86
CA LEU A 73 0.96 -2.99 -7.71
C LEU A 73 2.31 -2.57 -8.31
N PRO A 74 3.18 -3.52 -8.68
CA PRO A 74 4.44 -3.20 -9.35
C PRO A 74 4.20 -2.48 -10.69
N GLU A 75 4.99 -1.46 -10.99
CA GLU A 75 4.86 -0.65 -12.22
C GLU A 75 5.32 -1.41 -13.48
N ASP A 76 6.19 -2.40 -13.30
CA ASP A 76 6.84 -3.20 -14.33
C ASP A 76 6.22 -4.59 -14.52
N GLU A 77 5.13 -4.88 -13.82
CA GLU A 77 4.33 -6.10 -13.96
C GLU A 77 2.84 -5.74 -14.16
N PHE A 78 2.07 -6.61 -14.82
CA PHE A 78 0.62 -6.44 -14.93
C PHE A 78 -0.10 -7.76 -14.71
N TYR A 79 -1.31 -7.67 -14.17
CA TYR A 79 -2.14 -8.82 -13.83
C TYR A 79 -3.28 -8.93 -14.84
N VAL A 80 -3.55 -10.16 -15.28
CA VAL A 80 -4.66 -10.44 -16.20
C VAL A 80 -5.59 -11.44 -15.55
N ALA A 81 -6.82 -11.02 -15.29
CA ALA A 81 -7.91 -11.90 -14.91
C ALA A 81 -8.63 -12.38 -16.18
N ILE A 82 -8.68 -13.69 -16.40
CA ILE A 82 -9.34 -14.30 -17.56
C ILE A 82 -10.50 -15.14 -17.06
N ALA A 83 -11.69 -14.85 -17.56
CA ALA A 83 -12.89 -15.65 -17.34
C ALA A 83 -13.34 -16.25 -18.69
N PRO A 84 -12.86 -17.45 -19.07
CA PRO A 84 -13.24 -18.08 -20.32
C PRO A 84 -14.73 -18.39 -20.34
N TYR A 85 -15.35 -18.33 -21.52
CA TYR A 85 -16.75 -18.66 -21.73
C TYR A 85 -16.93 -19.44 -23.03
N ILE A 86 -18.02 -20.21 -23.12
CA ILE A 86 -18.35 -21.00 -24.31
C ILE A 86 -19.37 -20.27 -25.19
N ASN A 87 -20.49 -19.84 -24.61
CA ASN A 87 -21.62 -19.28 -25.37
C ASN A 87 -21.88 -17.79 -25.12
N GLN A 88 -21.74 -17.32 -23.89
CA GLN A 88 -22.05 -15.94 -23.51
C GLN A 88 -21.03 -15.39 -22.51
N THR A 89 -20.70 -14.11 -22.65
CA THR A 89 -19.89 -13.31 -21.73
C THR A 89 -20.66 -12.06 -21.29
N HIS A 90 -20.08 -11.33 -20.36
CA HIS A 90 -20.51 -10.00 -19.94
C HIS A 90 -19.54 -8.95 -20.48
N HIS A 91 -20.03 -7.73 -20.69
CA HIS A 91 -19.23 -6.53 -21.00
C HIS A 91 -19.13 -5.62 -19.78
#